data_AF-A0A2E1ZIP4-F1
#
_entry.id   AF-A0A2E1ZIP4-F1
#
_cell.length_a   1.000
_cell.length_b   1.000
_cell.length_c   1.000
_cell.angle_alpha   90.00
_cell.angle_beta   90.00
_cell.angle_gamma   90.00
#
_symmetry.space_group_name_H-M   'P 1'
#
loop_
_entity.id
_entity.type
_entity.pdbx_description
1 polymer ?
#
loop_
_entity_poly.entity_id
_entity_poly.type
_entity_poly.pdbx_seq_one_letter_code
_entity_poly.pdbx_strand_id
1 'polypeptide(L)'
;MSFGITKTIPASRGDEGIDKLFDESINEFEFHMAGKPSRLKEGDFVYTIFNDKLRGRLEITHIISGVTNPKSGRPRTLIIVKCPGEKIKKIIPRKGHRGTRYYDGADWK
;
A
#
# COMPACT_ATOMS: atom_id res chain seq x y z
N MET A 1 -8.74 -11.48 -10.88
CA MET A 1 -8.19 -10.11 -11.03
C MET A 1 -7.81 -9.62 -9.65
N SER A 2 -6.55 -9.27 -9.43
CA SER A 2 -6.08 -8.76 -8.14
C SER A 2 -6.09 -7.24 -8.15
N PHE A 3 -7.30 -6.66 -8.08
CA PHE A 3 -7.50 -5.22 -8.07
C PHE A 3 -6.98 -4.59 -6.77
N GLY A 4 -6.64 -3.32 -6.81
CA GLY A 4 -6.24 -2.58 -5.63
C GLY A 4 -5.68 -1.18 -5.92
N ILE A 5 -4.71 -0.78 -5.11
CA ILE A 5 -4.02 0.50 -5.25
C ILE A 5 -2.51 0.31 -5.19
N THR A 6 -1.76 1.08 -5.96
CA THR A 6 -0.33 1.26 -5.76
C THR A 6 -0.08 2.34 -4.73
N LYS A 7 0.95 2.16 -3.90
CA LYS A 7 1.37 3.14 -2.91
C LYS A 7 2.88 3.23 -2.83
N THR A 8 3.39 4.43 -3.07
CA THR A 8 4.81 4.71 -2.90
C THR A 8 5.15 4.86 -1.41
N ILE A 9 6.07 4.02 -0.92
CA ILE A 9 6.63 4.12 0.42
C ILE A 9 7.76 5.15 0.39
N PRO A 10 7.78 6.12 1.32
CA PRO A 10 8.83 7.14 1.36
C PRO A 10 10.19 6.52 1.67
N ALA A 11 11.23 7.03 1.01
CA ALA A 11 12.62 6.58 1.20
C ALA A 11 13.10 6.69 2.66
N SER A 12 12.57 7.66 3.41
CA SER A 12 12.86 7.85 4.83
C SER A 12 12.49 6.65 5.72
N ARG A 13 11.65 5.74 5.23
CA ARG A 13 11.29 4.51 5.96
C ARG A 13 12.37 3.43 5.91
N GLY A 14 13.32 3.54 4.97
CA GLY A 14 14.43 2.61 4.78
C GLY A 14 14.03 1.23 4.26
N ASP A 15 15.03 0.44 3.87
CA ASP A 15 14.85 -0.94 3.42
C ASP A 15 14.28 -1.84 4.53
N GLU A 16 14.73 -1.68 5.78
CA GLU A 16 14.18 -2.44 6.92
C GLU A 16 12.67 -2.19 7.10
N GLY A 17 12.22 -0.95 6.90
CA GLY A 17 10.83 -0.59 7.10
C GLY A 17 9.90 -1.17 6.04
N ILE A 18 10.41 -1.49 4.85
CA ILE A 18 9.64 -2.22 3.83
C ILE A 18 9.78 -3.73 3.99
N ASP A 19 10.95 -4.23 4.38
CA ASP A 19 11.14 -5.66 4.59
C ASP A 19 10.27 -6.19 5.72
N LYS A 20 10.02 -5.38 6.76
CA LYS A 20 9.03 -5.65 7.82
C LYS A 20 7.63 -6.00 7.31
N LEU A 21 7.22 -5.43 6.16
CA LEU A 21 5.91 -5.72 5.58
C LEU A 21 5.81 -7.14 5.03
N PHE A 22 6.93 -7.84 4.89
CA PHE A 22 7.04 -9.09 4.13
C PHE A 22 7.88 -10.17 4.81
N ASP A 23 8.41 -9.92 6.01
CA ASP A 23 9.34 -10.81 6.73
C ASP A 23 8.73 -11.40 8.01
N GLU A 24 7.40 -11.35 8.16
CA GLU A 24 6.62 -11.81 9.32
C GLU A 24 6.86 -11.03 10.62
N SER A 25 7.65 -9.95 10.61
CA SER A 25 7.91 -9.14 11.82
C SER A 25 6.69 -8.42 12.37
N ILE A 26 5.69 -8.16 11.53
CA ILE A 26 4.44 -7.51 11.92
C ILE A 26 3.25 -8.25 11.31
N ASN A 27 2.10 -8.19 11.99
CA ASN A 27 0.86 -8.83 11.55
C ASN A 27 -0.03 -7.90 10.73
N GLU A 28 0.05 -6.59 10.97
CA GLU A 28 -0.77 -5.59 10.30
C GLU A 28 0.00 -4.30 10.07
N PHE A 29 -0.42 -3.57 9.04
CA PHE A 29 0.16 -2.28 8.72
C PHE A 29 -0.91 -1.26 8.32
N GLU A 30 -0.72 -0.02 8.74
CA GLU A 30 -1.64 1.08 8.44
C GLU A 30 -1.11 1.99 7.33
N PHE A 31 -1.92 2.17 6.30
CA PHE A 31 -1.65 3.04 5.18
C PHE A 31 -2.61 4.24 5.15
N HIS A 32 -2.07 5.45 5.10
CA HIS A 32 -2.88 6.67 4.97
C HIS A 32 -3.14 7.04 3.51
N MET A 33 -4.39 7.22 3.13
CA MET A 33 -4.82 7.72 1.81
C MET A 33 -5.53 9.07 1.97
N ALA A 34 -5.33 9.97 1.00
CA ALA A 34 -6.07 11.23 0.94
C ALA A 34 -7.50 10.97 0.40
N GLY A 35 -8.51 11.56 1.05
CA GLY A 35 -9.90 11.43 0.62
C GLY A 35 -10.48 10.04 0.87
N LYS A 36 -11.70 9.81 0.35
CA LYS A 36 -12.43 8.54 0.45
C LYS A 36 -12.16 7.69 -0.80
N PRO A 37 -11.74 6.43 -0.68
CA PRO A 37 -11.65 5.55 -1.84
C PRO A 37 -13.04 5.26 -2.39
N SER A 38 -13.18 5.35 -3.70
CA SER A 38 -14.43 5.13 -4.44
C SER A 38 -14.57 3.72 -5.01
N ARG A 39 -13.46 3.01 -5.20
CA ARG A 39 -13.42 1.67 -5.82
C ARG A 39 -12.75 0.60 -4.96
N LEU A 40 -12.11 0.99 -3.87
CA LEU A 40 -11.34 0.08 -3.00
C LEU A 40 -12.26 -0.57 -1.98
N LYS A 41 -12.09 -1.88 -1.75
CA LYS A 41 -12.81 -2.66 -0.76
C LYS A 41 -11.86 -3.57 0.03
N GLU A 42 -12.37 -4.14 1.12
CA GLU A 42 -11.69 -5.19 1.86
C GLU A 42 -11.50 -6.43 0.95
N GLY A 43 -10.34 -7.08 1.06
CA GLY A 43 -9.89 -8.15 0.16
C GLY A 43 -9.19 -7.67 -1.12
N ASP A 44 -9.20 -6.36 -1.43
CA ASP A 44 -8.32 -5.80 -2.47
C ASP A 44 -6.87 -5.68 -1.95
N PHE A 45 -5.95 -5.23 -2.81
CA PHE A 45 -4.52 -5.19 -2.49
C PHE A 45 -3.91 -3.79 -2.45
N VAL A 46 -2.94 -3.59 -1.57
CA VAL A 46 -1.99 -2.46 -1.60
C VAL A 46 -0.67 -2.93 -2.18
N TYR A 47 -0.36 -2.44 -3.37
CA TYR A 47 0.88 -2.69 -4.08
C TYR A 47 1.94 -1.68 -3.66
N THR A 48 3.00 -2.14 -3.00
CA THR A 48 4.04 -1.25 -2.45
C THR A 48 5.11 -0.95 -3.48
N ILE A 49 5.35 0.34 -3.71
CA ILE A 49 6.43 0.83 -4.57
C ILE A 49 7.48 1.47 -3.67
N PHE A 50 8.73 1.08 -3.83
CA PHE A 50 9.87 1.63 -3.10
C PHE A 50 11.08 1.69 -4.02
N ASN A 51 11.84 2.79 -3.96
CA ASN A 51 12.96 3.06 -4.87
C ASN A 51 12.59 2.81 -6.35
N ASP A 52 11.45 3.37 -6.77
CA ASP A 52 10.89 3.26 -8.13
C ASP A 52 10.63 1.81 -8.59
N LYS A 53 10.50 0.85 -7.67
CA LYS A 53 10.26 -0.56 -7.96
C LYS A 53 9.05 -1.07 -7.20
N LEU A 54 8.22 -1.86 -7.87
CA LEU A 54 7.18 -2.64 -7.21
C LEU A 54 7.86 -3.73 -6.37
N ARG A 55 7.53 -3.81 -5.08
CA ARG A 55 8.18 -4.71 -4.12
C ARG A 55 7.27 -5.86 -3.70
N GLY A 56 5.98 -5.60 -3.61
CA GLY A 56 5.02 -6.61 -3.25
C GLY A 56 3.59 -6.09 -3.20
N ARG A 57 2.69 -6.93 -2.69
CA ARG A 57 1.31 -6.58 -2.40
C ARG A 57 0.93 -7.02 -0.99
N LEU A 58 0.00 -6.29 -0.39
CA LEU A 58 -0.54 -6.56 0.93
C LEU A 58 -2.07 -6.58 0.82
N GLU A 59 -2.72 -7.58 1.41
CA GLU A 59 -4.19 -7.68 1.38
C GLU A 59 -4.81 -6.68 2.35
N ILE A 60 -5.85 -5.96 1.91
CA ILE A 60 -6.58 -5.00 2.73
C ILE A 60 -7.57 -5.75 3.62
N THR A 61 -7.41 -5.61 4.92
CA THR A 61 -8.33 -6.17 5.92
C THR A 61 -9.44 -5.19 6.24
N HIS A 62 -9.10 -3.91 6.44
CA HIS A 62 -10.07 -2.89 6.83
C HIS A 62 -9.83 -1.53 6.16
N ILE A 63 -10.91 -0.80 5.90
CA ILE A 63 -10.87 0.57 5.39
C ILE A 63 -11.65 1.49 6.31
N ILE A 64 -10.94 2.37 7.02
CA ILE A 64 -11.53 3.32 7.96
C ILE A 64 -11.47 4.71 7.34
N SER A 65 -12.60 5.19 6.81
CA SER A 65 -12.69 6.53 6.21
C SER A 65 -13.07 7.60 7.23
N GLY A 66 -12.61 8.83 7.03
CA GLY A 66 -13.06 9.99 7.81
C GLY A 66 -12.24 10.27 9.06
N VAL A 67 -11.08 9.62 9.23
CA VAL A 67 -10.17 9.91 10.34
C VAL A 67 -9.48 11.23 10.08
N THR A 68 -9.72 12.21 10.94
CA THR A 68 -9.11 13.53 10.85
C THR A 68 -7.65 13.43 11.25
N ASN A 69 -6.73 13.74 10.32
CA ASN A 69 -5.31 13.78 10.66
C ASN A 69 -5.04 14.98 11.59
N PRO A 70 -4.54 14.79 12.82
CA PRO A 70 -4.34 15.88 13.78
C PRO A 70 -3.33 16.93 13.32
N LYS A 71 -2.38 16.58 12.44
CA LYS A 71 -1.40 17.53 11.90
C LYS A 71 -1.92 18.37 10.72
N SER A 72 -2.89 17.87 9.95
CA SER A 72 -3.33 18.55 8.73
C SER A 72 -4.80 18.96 8.72
N GLY A 73 -5.60 18.54 9.70
CA GLY A 73 -7.04 18.81 9.81
C GLY A 73 -7.89 18.24 8.67
N ARG A 74 -7.29 17.48 7.73
CA ARG A 74 -7.99 16.95 6.55
C ARG A 74 -8.38 15.49 6.79
N PRO A 75 -9.57 15.07 6.33
CA PRO A 75 -9.99 13.69 6.45
C PRO A 75 -9.05 12.80 5.64
N ARG A 76 -8.57 11.73 6.28
CA ARG A 76 -7.81 10.66 5.67
C ARG A 76 -8.60 9.37 5.77
N THR A 77 -8.33 8.49 4.83
CA THR A 77 -8.76 7.10 4.94
C THR A 77 -7.56 6.28 5.39
N LEU A 78 -7.74 5.53 6.48
CA LEU A 78 -6.79 4.53 6.93
C LEU A 78 -7.13 3.22 6.23
N ILE A 79 -6.12 2.61 5.65
CA ILE A 79 -6.21 1.32 4.97
C ILE A 79 -5.36 0.38 5.80
N ILE A 80 -6.00 -0.53 6.52
CA ILE A 80 -5.33 -1.56 7.30
C ILE A 80 -5.10 -2.74 6.37
N VAL A 81 -3.87 -3.23 6.36
CA VAL A 81 -3.48 -4.38 5.56
C VAL A 81 -2.88 -5.47 6.43
N LYS A 82 -3.06 -6.72 6.00
CA LYS A 82 -2.45 -7.90 6.62
C LYS A 82 -0.98 -8.00 6.21
N CYS A 83 -0.14 -8.34 7.18
CA CYS A 83 1.27 -8.70 7.02
C CYS A 83 1.50 -10.14 7.54
N PRO A 84 2.48 -10.89 7.00
CA PRO A 84 3.31 -10.52 5.86
C PRO A 84 2.51 -10.44 4.56
N GLY A 85 2.89 -9.51 3.69
CA GLY A 85 2.40 -9.46 2.32
C GLY A 85 3.10 -10.48 1.42
N GLU A 86 2.73 -10.47 0.15
CA GLU A 86 3.41 -11.23 -0.88
C GLU A 86 4.50 -10.37 -1.53
N LYS A 87 5.74 -10.86 -1.59
CA LYS A 87 6.81 -10.23 -2.38
C LYS A 87 6.62 -10.55 -3.87
N ILE A 88 6.91 -9.59 -4.72
CA ILE A 88 6.91 -9.84 -6.16
C ILE A 88 8.13 -10.68 -6.55
N LYS A 89 7.93 -11.69 -7.40
CA LYS A 89 9.03 -12.56 -7.87
C LYS A 89 9.95 -11.86 -8.86
N LYS A 90 9.40 -10.96 -9.68
CA LYS A 90 10.14 -10.17 -10.67
C LYS A 90 10.08 -8.70 -10.28
N ILE A 91 11.24 -8.03 -10.27
CA ILE A 91 11.29 -6.59 -9.99
C ILE A 91 10.65 -5.85 -11.16
N ILE A 92 9.59 -5.09 -10.89
CA ILE A 92 8.88 -4.32 -11.91
C ILE A 92 9.17 -2.83 -11.70
N PRO A 93 9.84 -2.17 -12.66
CA PRO A 93 10.13 -0.75 -12.54
C PRO A 93 8.84 0.07 -12.65
N ARG A 94 8.66 1.00 -11.72
CA ARG A 94 7.55 1.97 -11.66
C ARG A 94 8.09 3.40 -11.49
N LYS A 95 9.08 3.74 -12.32
CA LYS A 95 9.75 5.05 -12.31
C LYS A 95 8.75 6.18 -12.52
N GLY A 96 8.80 7.19 -11.64
CA GLY A 96 7.94 8.37 -11.72
C GLY A 96 6.54 8.18 -11.08
N HIS A 97 6.22 6.97 -10.59
CA HIS A 97 4.99 6.78 -9.82
C HIS A 97 5.13 7.38 -8.42
N ARG A 98 4.29 8.37 -8.11
CA ARG A 98 4.24 9.01 -6.79
C ARG A 98 2.84 8.95 -6.20
N GLY A 99 2.78 8.73 -4.90
CA GLY A 99 1.54 8.73 -4.11
C GLY A 99 0.76 7.43 -4.23
N THR A 100 -0.57 7.55 -4.22
CA THR A 100 -1.51 6.43 -4.25
C THR A 100 -2.35 6.50 -5.52
N ARG A 101 -2.45 5.39 -6.27
CA ARG A 101 -3.27 5.31 -7.50
C ARG A 101 -4.00 3.97 -7.56
N TYR A 102 -5.13 3.92 -8.25
CA TYR A 102 -5.79 2.65 -8.55
C TYR A 102 -4.93 1.82 -9.50
N TYR A 103 -4.95 0.51 -9.27
CA TYR A 103 -4.20 -0.45 -10.03
C TYR A 103 -4.99 -1.75 -10.16
N ASP A 104 -5.02 -2.28 -11.38
CA ASP A 104 -5.74 -3.49 -11.75
C ASP A 104 -4.96 -4.79 -11.48
N GLY A 105 -3.70 -4.67 -11.05
CA GLY A 105 -2.83 -5.81 -10.83
C GLY A 105 -2.25 -6.40 -12.11
N ALA A 106 -2.27 -5.67 -13.24
CA ALA A 106 -1.86 -6.18 -14.56
C ALA A 106 -0.49 -6.89 -14.55
N ASP A 107 0.48 -6.31 -13.84
CA ASP A 107 1.85 -6.81 -13.76
C ASP A 107 2.07 -7.87 -12.65
N TRP A 108 1.03 -8.27 -11.90
CA TRP A 108 1.14 -9.23 -10.80
C TRP A 108 0.96 -10.71 -11.24
N LYS A 109 0.94 -10.98 -12.54
CA LYS A 109 0.78 -12.35 -13.06
C LYS A 109 2.07 -13.17 -13.00
#